data_AF-A0A822F7Z5-F1
#
_entry.id   AF-A0A822F7Z5-F1
#
_cell.length_a   1.000
_cell.length_b   1.000
_cell.length_c   1.000
_cell.angle_alpha   90.00
_cell.angle_beta   90.00
_cell.angle_gamma   90.00
#
_symmetry.space_group_name_H-M   'P 1'
#
loop_
_entity.id
_entity.type
_entity.pdbx_description
1 polymer ?
#
loop_
_entity_poly.entity_id
_entity_poly.type
_entity_poly.pdbx_seq_one_letter_code
_entity_poly.pdbx_strand_id
1 'polypeptide(L)'
;QTKFNPYLLYPRRPKNIKHNYSIHIDMFDKITLNYYGSWYLSIPFPFLPVNRLSTQLIIPYEKSEFSKDCSLECGIHGKCFYYINLPKSFCKCDQGYFGRFCHLKHQCSCSPDSICLNSSICLCPLNKFGSKCFLQYTSCQPYNPCQNNGQ
;
A
#
# COMPACT_ATOMS: atom_id res chain seq x y z
N GLN A 1 35.04 -32.91 -7.82
CA GLN A 1 34.19 -31.74 -7.50
C GLN A 1 32.97 -32.23 -6.72
N THR A 2 32.85 -31.84 -5.45
CA THR A 2 31.69 -32.18 -4.61
C THR A 2 30.63 -31.09 -4.74
N LYS A 3 29.48 -31.45 -5.30
CA LYS A 3 28.33 -30.56 -5.47
C LYS A 3 27.55 -30.50 -4.15
N PHE A 4 27.72 -29.43 -3.39
CA PHE A 4 26.90 -29.18 -2.21
C PHE A 4 25.55 -28.62 -2.64
N ASN A 5 24.47 -29.36 -2.38
CA ASN A 5 23.10 -28.82 -2.39
C ASN A 5 22.73 -28.46 -0.95
N PRO A 6 22.99 -27.23 -0.48
CA PRO A 6 22.45 -26.77 0.79
C PRO A 6 20.94 -26.62 0.62
N TYR A 7 20.19 -27.67 0.92
CA TYR A 7 18.76 -27.52 1.18
C TYR A 7 18.64 -26.68 2.43
N LEU A 8 18.19 -25.43 2.28
CA LEU A 8 17.89 -24.58 3.41
C LEU A 8 16.68 -25.19 4.15
N LEU A 9 16.95 -26.06 5.12
CA LEU A 9 15.95 -26.72 5.94
C LEU A 9 15.53 -25.74 7.05
N TYR A 10 14.46 -25.00 6.81
CA TYR A 10 13.90 -24.13 7.84
C TYR A 10 12.98 -24.95 8.77
N PRO A 11 13.15 -24.87 10.10
CA PRO A 11 12.37 -25.66 11.06
C PRO A 11 10.86 -25.36 11.00
N ARG A 12 10.49 -24.14 10.61
CA ARG A 12 9.11 -23.71 10.43
C ARG A 12 8.99 -22.87 9.16
N ARG A 13 8.00 -23.18 8.34
CA ARG A 13 7.67 -22.37 7.15
C ARG A 13 7.10 -21.02 7.61
N PRO A 14 7.53 -19.89 7.00
CA PRO A 14 7.08 -18.57 7.42
C PRO A 14 5.63 -18.25 7.02
N LYS A 15 5.09 -18.94 6.01
CA LYS A 15 3.75 -18.73 5.47
C LYS A 15 2.94 -20.02 5.48
N ASN A 16 1.65 -19.90 5.80
CA ASN A 16 0.72 -21.01 5.85
C ASN A 16 0.25 -21.38 4.45
N ILE A 17 0.46 -22.63 4.03
CA ILE A 17 0.17 -23.14 2.69
C ILE A 17 -1.32 -23.09 2.36
N LYS A 18 -2.20 -23.08 3.37
CA LYS A 18 -3.65 -22.97 3.19
C LYS A 18 -4.09 -21.56 2.78
N HIS A 19 -3.21 -20.56 2.89
CA HIS A 19 -3.51 -19.18 2.55
C HIS A 19 -2.84 -18.77 1.24
N ASN A 20 -3.58 -18.01 0.44
CA ASN A 20 -3.04 -17.34 -0.73
C ASN A 20 -2.51 -15.98 -0.31
N TYR A 21 -1.23 -15.74 -0.59
CA TYR A 21 -0.58 -14.46 -0.30
C TYR A 21 -0.37 -13.68 -1.58
N SER A 22 -0.60 -12.38 -1.48
CA SER A 22 -0.36 -11.42 -2.55
C SER A 22 0.15 -10.11 -1.97
N ILE A 23 0.78 -9.30 -2.81
CA ILE A 23 1.19 -7.94 -2.47
C ILE A 23 0.19 -7.00 -3.11
N HIS A 24 -0.36 -6.13 -2.27
CA HIS A 24 -1.18 -5.00 -2.66
C HIS A 24 -0.31 -3.74 -2.55
N ILE A 25 -0.21 -2.97 -3.62
CA ILE A 25 0.59 -1.74 -3.66
C ILE A 25 -0.33 -0.60 -3.96
N ASP A 26 -0.45 0.35 -3.04
CA ASP A 26 -1.18 1.59 -3.23
C ASP A 26 -0.24 2.72 -3.64
N MET A 27 -0.69 3.57 -4.55
CA MET A 27 0.00 4.82 -4.88
C MET A 27 -0.88 6.03 -4.56
N PHE A 28 -0.23 7.04 -4.01
CA PHE A 28 -0.84 8.32 -3.64
C PHE A 28 0.03 9.46 -4.16
N ASP A 29 -0.62 10.56 -4.52
CA ASP A 29 0.04 11.83 -4.75
C ASP A 29 0.69 12.33 -3.44
N LYS A 30 1.98 12.68 -3.49
CA LYS A 30 2.73 12.97 -2.27
C LYS A 30 2.34 14.31 -1.62
N ILE A 31 1.81 15.25 -2.39
CA ILE A 31 1.49 16.60 -1.93
C ILE A 31 0.07 16.65 -1.39
N THR A 32 -0.89 16.21 -2.21
CA THR A 32 -2.32 16.24 -1.91
C THR A 32 -2.81 15.00 -1.15
N LEU A 33 -1.98 13.95 -1.07
CA LEU A 33 -2.34 12.64 -0.50
C LEU A 33 -3.52 11.97 -1.22
N ASN A 34 -3.86 12.44 -2.41
CA ASN A 34 -4.92 11.86 -3.22
C ASN A 34 -4.51 10.49 -3.73
N TYR A 35 -5.40 9.53 -3.59
CA TYR A 35 -5.21 8.19 -4.11
C TYR A 35 -5.13 8.19 -5.64
N TYR A 36 -4.17 7.45 -6.17
CA TYR A 36 -3.93 7.34 -7.62
C TYR A 36 -4.45 6.01 -8.19
N GLY A 37 -4.11 4.90 -7.52
CA GLY A 37 -4.39 3.56 -8.02
C GLY A 37 -3.60 2.49 -7.28
N SER A 38 -3.91 1.22 -7.55
CA SER A 38 -3.24 0.09 -6.91
C SER A 38 -2.85 -1.01 -7.89
N TRP A 39 -1.81 -1.76 -7.51
CA TRP A 39 -1.32 -2.94 -8.22
C TRP A 39 -1.47 -4.19 -7.37
N TYR A 40 -1.70 -5.31 -8.05
CA TYR A 40 -1.77 -6.64 -7.46
C TYR A 40 -0.63 -7.50 -7.94
N LEU A 41 0.17 -8.04 -7.02
CA LEU A 41 1.22 -9.00 -7.34
C LEU A 41 0.95 -10.32 -6.64
N SER A 42 0.95 -11.41 -7.40
CA SER A 42 0.88 -12.76 -6.83
C SER A 42 2.24 -13.16 -6.24
N ILE A 43 2.22 -13.95 -5.16
CA ILE A 43 3.43 -14.53 -4.58
C ILE A 43 3.50 -16.00 -5.01
N PRO A 44 4.32 -16.36 -6.02
CA PRO A 44 4.32 -17.69 -6.62
C PRO A 44 4.86 -18.78 -5.68
N PHE A 45 5.85 -18.45 -4.85
CA PHE A 45 6.51 -19.42 -3.97
C PHE A 45 6.47 -18.96 -2.50
N PRO A 46 5.32 -19.13 -1.80
CA PRO A 46 5.17 -18.69 -0.41
C PRO A 46 6.03 -19.52 0.57
N PHE A 47 6.49 -20.70 0.16
CA PHE A 47 7.31 -21.60 0.99
C PHE A 47 8.79 -21.23 1.05
N LEU A 48 9.28 -20.40 0.11
CA LEU A 48 10.66 -19.95 0.11
C LEU A 48 10.80 -18.74 1.06
N PRO A 49 11.61 -18.85 2.12
CA PRO A 49 11.65 -17.85 3.19
C PRO A 49 12.37 -16.56 2.80
N VAL A 50 13.18 -16.56 1.74
CA VAL A 50 13.84 -15.37 1.22
C VAL A 50 13.69 -15.34 -0.29
N ASN A 51 12.52 -14.90 -0.76
CA ASN A 51 12.30 -14.60 -2.16
C ASN A 51 12.34 -13.09 -2.39
N ARG A 52 13.33 -12.64 -3.17
CA ARG A 52 13.30 -11.29 -3.70
C ARG A 52 12.33 -11.27 -4.88
N LEU A 53 11.21 -10.58 -4.72
CA LEU A 53 10.32 -10.26 -5.83
C LEU A 53 10.77 -8.93 -6.45
N SER A 54 10.94 -8.91 -7.77
CA SER A 54 11.19 -7.69 -8.53
C SER A 54 10.12 -7.60 -9.61
N THR A 55 9.47 -6.45 -9.70
CA THR A 55 8.45 -6.18 -10.73
C THR A 55 8.61 -4.74 -11.22
N GLN A 56 8.29 -4.51 -12.48
CA GLN A 56 8.13 -3.17 -13.02
C GLN A 56 6.66 -2.76 -12.85
N LEU A 57 6.42 -1.58 -12.29
CA LEU A 57 5.09 -0.98 -12.21
C LEU A 57 4.97 0.05 -13.33
N ILE A 58 3.97 -0.10 -14.20
CA ILE A 58 3.64 0.89 -15.22
C ILE A 58 2.62 1.83 -14.60
N ILE A 59 2.98 3.11 -14.53
CA ILE A 59 2.09 4.18 -14.07
C ILE A 59 1.39 4.75 -15.31
N PRO A 60 0.05 4.61 -15.43
CA PRO A 60 -0.68 5.19 -16.54
C PRO A 60 -0.64 6.73 -16.48
N TYR A 61 -1.14 7.41 -17.51
CA TYR A 61 -1.35 8.86 -17.43
C TYR A 61 -2.64 9.17 -16.66
N GLU A 62 -3.70 8.44 -16.97
CA GLU A 62 -5.01 8.56 -16.33
C GLU A 62 -5.00 7.89 -14.95
N LYS A 63 -5.56 8.58 -13.96
CA LYS A 63 -5.75 8.03 -12.61
C LYS A 63 -6.72 6.84 -12.67
N SER A 64 -6.60 5.88 -11.75
CA SER A 64 -7.61 4.83 -11.66
C SER A 64 -8.94 5.48 -11.27
N GLU A 65 -9.87 5.56 -12.21
CA GLU A 65 -11.18 6.10 -11.91
C GLU A 65 -12.00 5.08 -11.11
N PHE A 66 -12.91 5.62 -10.30
CA PHE A 66 -13.98 4.82 -9.71
C PHE A 66 -14.76 4.17 -10.84
N SER A 67 -14.70 2.84 -10.94
CA SER A 67 -15.46 2.14 -11.96
C SER A 67 -16.91 2.02 -11.55
N LYS A 68 -17.80 2.69 -12.28
CA LYS A 68 -19.26 2.52 -12.13
C LYS A 68 -19.68 1.05 -12.34
N ASP A 69 -18.98 0.33 -13.22
CA ASP A 69 -19.21 -1.10 -13.52
C ASP A 69 -18.36 -2.04 -12.64
N CYS A 70 -18.12 -1.69 -11.38
CA CYS A 70 -17.54 -2.65 -10.46
C CYS A 70 -18.61 -3.57 -9.85
N SER A 71 -18.42 -4.89 -9.98
CA SER A 71 -19.31 -5.90 -9.39
C SER A 71 -19.15 -6.13 -7.89
N LEU A 72 -18.21 -5.45 -7.21
CA LEU A 72 -17.89 -5.70 -5.80
C LEU A 72 -18.61 -4.71 -4.89
N GLU A 73 -19.46 -5.21 -3.99
CA GLU A 73 -20.15 -4.40 -2.99
C GLU A 73 -19.21 -4.07 -1.81
N CYS A 74 -18.86 -2.80 -1.66
CA CYS A 74 -17.87 -2.32 -0.69
C CYS A 74 -18.48 -1.67 0.57
N GLY A 75 -19.78 -1.88 0.78
CA GLY A 75 -20.54 -1.23 1.84
C GLY A 75 -20.60 0.30 1.68
N ILE A 76 -21.02 0.97 2.75
CA ILE A 76 -21.19 2.45 2.77
C ILE A 76 -19.89 3.22 3.04
N HIS A 77 -18.84 2.53 3.49
CA HIS A 77 -17.55 3.11 3.89
C HIS A 77 -16.42 2.73 2.95
N GLY A 78 -16.77 2.41 1.70
CA GLY A 78 -15.82 1.93 0.72
C GLY A 78 -16.30 2.18 -0.68
N LYS A 79 -15.34 2.26 -1.59
CA LYS A 79 -15.56 2.40 -3.02
C LYS A 79 -14.82 1.30 -3.74
N CYS A 80 -15.41 0.77 -4.79
CA CYS A 80 -14.76 -0.25 -5.58
C CYS A 80 -13.78 0.35 -6.59
N PHE A 81 -12.61 -0.28 -6.72
CA PHE A 81 -11.59 0.01 -7.72
C PHE A 81 -11.12 -1.27 -8.41
N TYR A 82 -10.58 -1.13 -9.61
CA TYR A 82 -9.82 -2.18 -10.28
C TYR A 82 -8.32 -1.97 -10.07
N TYR A 83 -7.58 -3.07 -10.03
CA TYR A 83 -6.14 -3.01 -10.11
C TYR A 83 -5.70 -2.52 -11.49
N ILE A 84 -4.67 -1.68 -11.54
CA ILE A 84 -4.15 -1.14 -12.79
C ILE A 84 -3.62 -2.26 -13.70
N ASN A 85 -3.00 -3.28 -13.13
CA ASN A 85 -2.33 -4.34 -13.87
C ASN A 85 -3.14 -5.63 -14.05
N LEU A 86 -4.39 -5.68 -13.56
CA LEU A 86 -5.19 -6.90 -13.59
C LEU A 86 -6.69 -6.54 -13.55
N PRO A 87 -7.56 -7.20 -14.34
CA PRO A 87 -9.02 -6.99 -14.31
C PRO A 87 -9.65 -7.65 -13.06
N LYS A 88 -9.13 -7.29 -11.89
CA LYS A 88 -9.59 -7.75 -10.59
C LYS A 88 -9.98 -6.53 -9.78
N SER A 89 -11.15 -6.58 -9.16
CA SER A 89 -11.67 -5.50 -8.32
C SER A 89 -11.32 -5.70 -6.85
N PHE A 90 -11.33 -4.60 -6.10
CA PHE A 90 -11.17 -4.57 -4.66
C PHE A 90 -11.88 -3.36 -4.06
N CYS A 91 -12.11 -3.40 -2.74
CA CYS A 91 -12.68 -2.28 -2.00
C CYS A 91 -11.58 -1.42 -1.41
N LYS A 92 -11.59 -0.14 -1.76
CA LYS A 92 -10.82 0.89 -1.07
C LYS A 92 -11.71 1.50 0.01
N CYS A 93 -11.30 1.34 1.25
CA CYS A 93 -12.05 1.83 2.39
C CYS A 93 -11.77 3.30 2.69
N ASP A 94 -12.77 3.97 3.26
CA ASP A 94 -12.61 5.29 3.84
C ASP A 94 -11.78 5.22 5.12
N GLN A 95 -11.21 6.36 5.52
CA GLN A 95 -10.33 6.46 6.68
C GLN A 95 -11.04 5.96 7.96
N GLY A 96 -10.35 5.09 8.71
CA GLY A 96 -10.90 4.44 9.91
C GLY A 96 -11.65 3.14 9.65
N TYR A 97 -11.84 2.75 8.39
CA TYR A 97 -12.45 1.48 8.00
C TYR A 97 -11.45 0.55 7.31
N PHE A 98 -11.66 -0.76 7.45
CA PHE A 98 -10.80 -1.78 6.85
C PHE A 98 -11.54 -3.08 6.58
N GLY A 99 -10.82 -4.04 6.00
CA GLY A 99 -11.33 -5.35 5.64
C GLY A 99 -11.78 -5.41 4.19
N ARG A 100 -12.09 -6.62 3.72
CA ARG A 100 -12.41 -6.89 2.31
C ARG A 100 -13.58 -6.06 1.77
N PHE A 101 -14.52 -5.71 2.63
CA PHE A 101 -15.75 -4.97 2.30
C PHE A 101 -15.92 -3.69 3.15
N CYS A 102 -14.87 -3.22 3.82
CA CYS A 102 -14.90 -1.95 4.57
C CYS A 102 -15.93 -1.86 5.72
N HIS A 103 -16.36 -2.99 6.28
CA HIS A 103 -17.32 -3.01 7.40
C HIS A 103 -16.67 -2.91 8.78
N LEU A 104 -15.35 -3.14 8.88
CA LEU A 104 -14.66 -3.17 10.15
C LEU A 104 -14.08 -1.79 10.46
N LYS A 105 -14.28 -1.31 11.69
CA LYS A 105 -13.68 -0.08 12.20
C LYS A 105 -12.33 -0.39 12.84
N HIS A 106 -11.36 0.49 12.65
CA HIS A 106 -10.10 0.45 13.39
C HIS A 106 -9.77 1.81 13.97
N GLN A 107 -9.02 1.79 15.07
CA GLN A 107 -8.50 3.01 15.67
C GLN A 107 -7.21 3.43 14.97
N CYS A 108 -7.21 4.66 14.47
CA CYS A 108 -6.05 5.27 13.83
C CYS A 108 -5.21 6.01 14.88
N SER A 109 -3.90 5.79 14.81
CA SER A 109 -2.90 6.45 15.67
C SER A 109 -2.00 7.41 14.90
N CYS A 110 -2.37 7.74 13.66
CA CYS A 110 -1.65 8.68 12.81
C CYS A 110 -1.97 10.13 13.20
N SER A 111 -1.10 11.07 12.86
CA SER A 111 -1.34 12.51 12.99
C SER A 111 -2.66 12.94 12.30
N PRO A 112 -3.40 13.93 12.82
CA PRO A 112 -4.72 14.31 12.30
C PRO A 112 -4.75 14.71 10.81
N ASP A 113 -3.65 15.27 10.31
CA ASP A 113 -3.46 15.72 8.92
C ASP A 113 -2.83 14.66 8.01
N SER A 114 -2.81 13.40 8.45
CA SER A 114 -2.26 12.27 7.69
C SER A 114 -3.36 11.25 7.36
N ILE A 115 -3.12 10.45 6.31
CA ILE A 115 -4.05 9.38 5.94
C ILE A 115 -3.66 8.10 6.67
N CYS A 116 -4.64 7.50 7.33
CA CYS A 116 -4.52 6.22 7.99
C CYS A 116 -5.08 5.12 7.08
N LEU A 117 -4.19 4.28 6.55
CA LEU A 117 -4.57 3.14 5.68
C LEU A 117 -4.86 1.88 6.49
N ASN A 118 -4.16 1.73 7.63
CA ASN A 118 -4.34 0.65 8.59
C ASN A 118 -3.81 1.14 9.95
N SER A 119 -4.11 0.42 11.03
CA SER A 119 -3.56 0.57 12.38
C SER A 119 -2.04 0.82 12.43
N SER A 120 -1.28 0.30 11.46
CA SER A 120 0.18 0.37 11.41
C SER A 120 0.75 1.21 10.25
N ILE A 121 -0.09 1.71 9.32
CA ILE A 121 0.38 2.41 8.12
C ILE A 121 -0.23 3.82 8.07
N CYS A 122 0.64 4.83 8.17
CA CYS A 122 0.29 6.23 8.07
C CYS A 122 0.99 6.85 6.85
N LEU A 123 0.23 7.54 6.01
CA LEU A 123 0.76 8.29 4.87
C LEU A 123 0.91 9.75 5.26
N CYS A 124 2.16 10.20 5.37
CA CYS A 124 2.48 11.53 5.87
C CYS A 124 2.42 12.61 4.78
N PRO A 125 1.92 13.82 5.11
CA PRO A 125 2.05 14.98 4.23
C PRO A 125 3.53 15.32 3.99
N LEU A 126 3.80 16.16 2.98
CA LEU A 126 5.15 16.45 2.49
C LEU A 126 6.13 16.89 3.60
N ASN A 127 5.66 17.67 4.57
CA ASN A 127 6.46 18.25 5.65
C ASN A 127 6.54 17.38 6.91
N LYS A 128 5.99 16.15 6.90
CA LYS A 128 5.99 15.26 8.06
C LYS A 128 6.59 13.89 7.77
N PHE A 129 7.09 13.27 8.84
CA PHE A 129 7.70 11.95 8.79
C PHE A 129 7.52 11.18 10.10
N GLY A 130 8.11 9.99 10.14
CA GLY A 130 7.96 9.03 11.24
C GLY A 130 6.78 8.09 11.02
N SER A 131 6.76 7.00 11.78
CA SER A 131 5.77 5.91 11.62
C SER A 131 4.31 6.37 11.79
N LYS A 132 4.09 7.46 12.53
CA LYS A 132 2.77 8.05 12.80
C LYS A 132 2.60 9.48 12.28
N CYS A 133 3.57 9.98 11.52
CA CYS A 133 3.52 11.33 10.93
C CYS A 133 3.41 12.49 11.92
N PHE A 134 3.89 12.34 13.16
CA PHE A 134 3.91 13.44 14.14
C PHE A 134 5.18 14.31 14.04
N LEU A 135 6.25 13.78 13.45
CA LEU A 135 7.50 14.51 13.33
C LEU A 135 7.45 15.42 12.10
N GLN A 136 7.98 16.64 12.23
CA GLN A 136 8.00 17.63 11.16
C GLN A 136 9.42 17.85 10.66
N TYR A 137 9.59 18.00 9.35
CA TYR A 137 10.84 18.47 8.79
C TYR A 137 10.99 19.96 9.10
N THR A 138 11.93 20.30 9.98
CA THR A 138 12.27 21.70 10.31
C THR A 138 12.84 22.43 9.10
N SER A 139 13.47 21.71 8.17
CA SER A 139 14.08 22.25 6.96
C SER A 139 13.06 22.60 5.86
N CYS A 140 11.87 22.00 5.88
CA CYS A 140 10.81 22.26 4.91
C CYS A 140 9.89 23.37 5.44
N GLN A 141 10.39 24.60 5.54
CA GLN A 141 9.56 25.75 5.92
C GLN A 141 8.47 26.02 4.88
N PRO A 142 7.26 26.46 5.28
CA PRO A 142 6.12 26.63 4.38
C PRO A 142 6.35 27.67 3.27
N TYR A 143 7.29 28.59 3.45
CA TYR A 143 7.52 29.70 2.51
C TYR A 143 8.68 29.50 1.53
N ASN A 144 9.51 28.46 1.68
CA ASN A 144 10.57 28.08 0.73
C ASN A 144 11.24 26.75 1.17
N PRO A 145 10.56 25.60 1.05
CA PRO A 145 11.05 24.33 1.61
C PRO A 145 12.32 23.81 0.93
N CYS A 146 12.59 24.27 -0.29
CA CYS A 146 13.84 24.07 -1.03
C CYS A 146 14.38 25.46 -1.35
N GLN A 147 15.17 26.05 -0.44
CA GLN A 147 15.84 27.34 -0.67
C GLN A 147 16.37 27.42 -2.12
N ASN A 148 16.16 28.56 -2.79
CA ASN A 148 16.48 28.78 -4.23
C ASN A 148 15.64 27.98 -5.24
N ASN A 149 14.34 27.71 -5.00
CA ASN A 149 13.47 26.98 -5.94
C ASN A 149 13.96 25.55 -6.27
N GLY A 150 14.82 24.96 -5.43
CA GLY A 150 15.41 23.64 -5.69
C GLY A 150 16.52 23.61 -6.76
N GLN A 151 17.23 24.73 -6.97
CA GLN A 151 18.51 24.78 -7.70
C GLN A 151 19.72 24.54 -6.80
#